data_AF-A0A8B9R2K6-F1
#
_entry.id   AF-A0A8B9R2K6-F1
#
_cell.length_a   1.000
_cell.length_b   1.000
_cell.length_c   1.000
_cell.angle_alpha   90.00
_cell.angle_beta   90.00
_cell.angle_gamma   90.00
#
_symmetry.space_group_name_H-M   'P 1'
#
loop_
_entity.id
_entity.type
_entity.pdbx_description
1 polymer ?
#
loop_
_entity_poly.entity_id
_entity_poly.type
_entity_poly.pdbx_seq_one_letter_code
_entity_poly.pdbx_strand_id
1 'polypeptide(L)'
;LSPAAEQGHVHCLQWLLERGADCYITDDAGETPKDVAKRFAQLAAVELLTQRTGDSNSSDEELDANNAKFFERHGVEGSTDSKEDLILSKAEKRNARIRAYRKIQELQHLLEIAYGNYRQLGGITEEEKKMKKEQRDVEKAVKELEAQLEFERVRREKLESQLDDYRAEINLRDGTLE
;
A
#
# COMPACT_ATOMS: atom_id res chain seq x y z
N LEU A 1 -18.09 29.83 -25.36
CA LEU A 1 -17.13 28.70 -25.36
C LEU A 1 -17.65 27.55 -24.48
N SER A 2 -18.14 27.85 -23.26
CA SER A 2 -18.68 26.87 -22.29
C SER A 2 -19.81 25.96 -22.80
N PRO A 3 -20.82 26.43 -23.56
CA PRO A 3 -21.88 25.54 -24.06
C PRO A 3 -21.38 24.48 -25.06
N ALA A 4 -20.33 24.80 -25.84
CA ALA A 4 -19.71 23.83 -26.74
C ALA A 4 -18.83 22.81 -25.97
N ALA A 5 -18.30 23.20 -24.81
CA ALA A 5 -17.52 22.35 -23.92
C ALA A 5 -18.39 21.37 -23.14
N GLU A 6 -19.55 21.83 -22.63
CA GLU A 6 -20.56 21.01 -21.97
C GLU A 6 -21.05 19.86 -22.86
N GLN A 7 -21.37 20.19 -24.13
CA GLN A 7 -21.90 19.21 -25.08
C GLN A 7 -20.82 18.39 -25.80
N GLY A 8 -19.53 18.65 -25.54
CA GLY A 8 -18.42 17.95 -26.20
C GLY A 8 -18.30 18.24 -27.70
N HIS A 9 -18.75 19.41 -28.16
CA HIS A 9 -18.70 19.82 -29.56
C HIS A 9 -17.31 20.32 -29.96
N VAL A 10 -16.38 19.37 -30.08
CA VAL A 10 -14.96 19.53 -30.45
C VAL A 10 -14.75 20.45 -31.66
N HIS A 11 -15.50 20.26 -32.75
CA HIS A 11 -15.37 21.10 -33.95
C HIS A 11 -15.79 22.55 -33.73
N CYS A 12 -16.85 22.77 -32.96
CA CYS A 12 -17.32 24.12 -32.60
C CYS A 12 -16.30 24.80 -31.67
N LEU A 13 -15.74 24.06 -30.71
CA LEU A 13 -14.68 24.55 -29.83
C LEU A 13 -13.44 24.96 -30.63
N GLN A 14 -12.98 24.11 -31.55
CA GLN A 14 -11.83 24.39 -32.38
C GLN A 14 -12.04 25.66 -33.22
N TRP A 15 -13.19 25.79 -33.87
CA TRP A 15 -13.52 26.96 -34.68
C TRP A 15 -13.58 28.25 -33.84
N LEU A 16 -14.15 28.19 -32.64
CA LEU A 16 -14.21 29.34 -31.72
C LEU A 16 -12.82 29.74 -31.24
N LEU A 17 -11.96 28.77 -30.91
CA LEU A 17 -10.58 29.01 -30.48
C LEU A 17 -9.73 29.62 -31.61
N GLU A 18 -9.91 29.15 -32.85
CA GLU A 18 -9.27 29.73 -34.04
C GLU A 18 -9.69 31.18 -34.32
N ARG A 19 -10.89 31.56 -33.88
CA ARG A 19 -11.39 32.95 -33.94
C ARG A 19 -10.91 33.83 -32.79
N GLY A 20 -10.04 33.32 -31.92
CA GLY A 20 -9.49 34.06 -30.78
C GLY A 20 -10.43 34.12 -29.58
N ALA A 21 -11.35 33.16 -29.44
CA ALA A 21 -12.16 33.06 -28.23
C ALA A 21 -11.28 32.80 -27.01
N ASP A 22 -11.53 33.55 -25.93
CA ASP A 22 -10.83 33.38 -24.68
C ASP A 22 -11.22 32.05 -24.02
N CYS A 23 -10.21 31.25 -23.68
CA CYS A 23 -10.36 29.95 -23.05
C CYS A 23 -10.31 29.99 -21.52
N TYR A 24 -10.06 31.18 -20.94
CA TYR A 24 -10.05 31.43 -19.50
C TYR A 24 -11.34 32.12 -19.00
N ILE A 25 -12.32 32.34 -19.88
CA ILE A 25 -13.60 32.92 -19.49
C ILE A 25 -14.31 32.00 -18.50
N THR A 26 -14.77 32.55 -17.37
CA THR A 26 -15.52 31.80 -16.37
C THR A 26 -17.02 32.07 -16.50
N ASP A 27 -17.85 31.06 -16.21
CA ASP A 27 -19.29 31.24 -16.07
C ASP A 27 -19.69 31.77 -14.68
N ASP A 28 -21.00 31.85 -14.41
CA ASP A 28 -21.54 32.35 -13.14
C ASP A 28 -21.15 31.46 -11.92
N ALA A 29 -20.72 30.22 -12.16
CA ALA A 29 -20.19 29.31 -11.15
C ALA A 29 -18.65 29.41 -10.99
N GLY A 30 -17.99 30.26 -11.79
CA GLY A 30 -16.55 30.38 -11.80
C GLY A 30 -15.84 29.26 -12.58
N GLU A 31 -16.57 28.45 -13.36
CA GLU A 31 -16.01 27.32 -14.12
C GLU A 31 -15.41 27.82 -15.44
N THR A 32 -14.19 27.41 -15.76
CA THR A 32 -13.64 27.61 -17.11
C THR A 32 -14.26 26.61 -18.10
N PRO A 33 -14.24 26.88 -19.42
CA PRO A 33 -14.68 25.91 -20.43
C PRO A 33 -14.04 24.53 -20.26
N LYS A 34 -12.81 24.45 -19.74
CA LYS A 34 -12.13 23.18 -19.46
C LYS A 34 -12.76 22.46 -18.26
N ASP A 35 -13.12 23.19 -17.21
CA ASP A 35 -13.77 22.63 -16.02
C ASP A 35 -15.18 22.12 -16.36
N VAL A 36 -15.92 22.87 -17.18
CA VAL A 36 -17.20 22.42 -17.73
C VAL A 36 -17.03 21.12 -18.54
N ALA A 37 -16.05 21.04 -19.43
CA ALA A 37 -15.78 19.81 -20.18
C ALA A 37 -15.42 18.62 -19.26
N LYS A 38 -14.69 18.85 -18.17
CA LYS A 38 -14.37 17.82 -17.17
C LYS A 38 -15.61 17.36 -16.41
N ARG A 39 -16.44 18.29 -15.94
CA ARG A 39 -17.67 18.01 -15.18
C ARG A 39 -18.64 17.14 -15.98
N PHE A 40 -18.68 17.33 -17.30
CA PHE A 40 -19.50 16.52 -18.22
C PHE A 40 -18.74 15.37 -18.89
N ALA A 41 -17.53 15.04 -18.43
CA ALA A 41 -16.68 13.94 -18.92
C ALA A 41 -16.39 13.98 -20.43
N GLN A 42 -16.31 15.17 -21.03
CA GLN A 42 -16.06 15.39 -22.45
C GLN A 42 -14.55 15.35 -22.76
N LEU A 43 -13.96 14.15 -22.75
CA LEU A 43 -12.52 13.90 -22.89
C LEU A 43 -11.87 14.63 -24.08
N ALA A 44 -12.45 14.53 -25.27
CA ALA A 44 -11.91 15.16 -26.47
C ALA A 44 -11.93 16.69 -26.41
N ALA A 45 -12.92 17.29 -25.74
CA ALA A 45 -12.96 18.73 -25.50
C ALA A 45 -11.91 19.16 -24.46
N VAL A 46 -11.70 18.34 -23.41
CA VAL A 46 -10.64 18.56 -22.41
C VAL A 46 -9.25 18.52 -23.05
N GLU A 47 -8.99 17.54 -23.93
CA GLU A 47 -7.72 17.43 -24.64
C GLU A 47 -7.44 18.66 -25.52
N LEU A 48 -8.41 19.09 -26.33
CA LEU A 48 -8.28 20.28 -27.19
C LEU A 48 -8.01 21.55 -26.37
N LEU A 49 -8.75 21.76 -25.28
CA LEU A 49 -8.59 22.93 -24.43
C LEU A 49 -7.23 22.89 -23.70
N THR A 50 -6.79 21.71 -23.28
CA THR A 50 -5.49 21.52 -22.61
C THR A 50 -4.30 21.80 -23.53
N GLN A 51 -4.36 21.37 -24.79
CA GLN A 51 -3.31 21.68 -25.78
C GLN A 51 -3.16 23.19 -26.03
N ARG A 52 -4.25 23.95 -25.92
CA ARG A 52 -4.26 25.41 -26.14
C ARG A 52 -3.89 26.23 -24.91
N THR A 53 -4.29 25.80 -23.71
CA THR A 53 -3.97 26.54 -22.46
C THR A 53 -2.55 26.30 -21.95
N GLY A 54 -1.80 25.33 -22.52
CA GLY A 54 -0.44 25.01 -22.09
C GLY A 54 -0.35 24.35 -20.71
N ASP A 55 -1.48 24.15 -20.02
CA ASP A 55 -1.58 23.45 -18.76
C ASP A 55 -1.53 21.94 -18.98
N SER A 56 -0.37 21.45 -19.41
CA SER A 56 -0.02 20.02 -19.42
C SER A 56 0.20 19.51 -17.99
N ASN A 57 -0.76 19.72 -17.09
CA ASN A 57 -0.89 18.89 -15.89
C ASN A 57 -1.56 17.59 -16.32
N SER A 58 -0.76 16.72 -16.93
CA SER A 58 -1.03 15.29 -17.04
C SER A 58 -1.15 14.77 -15.61
N SER A 59 -2.37 14.80 -15.05
CA SER A 59 -2.69 14.25 -13.75
C SER A 59 -2.80 12.73 -13.83
N ASP A 60 -1.71 12.12 -14.27
CA ASP A 60 -1.31 10.76 -13.92
C ASP A 60 -0.15 10.85 -12.89
N GLU A 61 -0.11 11.96 -12.14
CA GLU A 61 0.73 12.10 -10.96
C GLU A 61 0.19 11.10 -9.93
N GLU A 62 0.95 10.00 -9.78
CA GLU A 62 0.87 9.06 -8.67
C GLU A 62 0.47 9.77 -7.38
N LEU A 63 -0.40 9.14 -6.60
CA LEU A 63 -0.84 9.61 -5.28
C LEU A 63 0.36 9.95 -4.38
N ASP A 64 0.88 11.17 -4.47
CA ASP A 64 1.91 11.67 -3.58
C ASP A 64 1.23 12.08 -2.28
N ALA A 65 1.24 11.16 -1.31
CA ALA A 65 0.71 11.36 0.03
C ALA A 65 1.33 12.57 0.76
N ASN A 66 2.45 13.13 0.27
CA ASN A 66 3.10 14.30 0.86
C ASN A 66 2.75 15.63 0.15
N ASN A 67 2.04 15.60 -0.98
CA ASN A 67 1.63 16.83 -1.64
C ASN A 67 0.31 17.35 -1.06
N ALA A 68 0.40 18.23 -0.05
CA ALA A 68 -0.78 18.87 0.56
C ALA A 68 -1.70 19.55 -0.47
N LYS A 69 -1.14 20.04 -1.60
CA LYS A 69 -1.92 20.66 -2.68
C LYS A 69 -2.81 19.68 -3.44
N PHE A 70 -2.54 18.38 -3.38
CA PHE A 70 -3.40 17.35 -3.95
C PHE A 70 -4.73 17.28 -3.19
N PHE A 71 -4.67 17.29 -1.85
CA PHE A 71 -5.84 17.27 -0.98
C PHE A 71 -6.60 18.60 -0.96
N GLU A 72 -5.93 19.74 -1.14
CA GLU A 72 -6.60 21.05 -1.28
C GLU A 72 -7.43 21.15 -2.56
N ARG A 73 -6.99 20.52 -3.65
CA ARG A 73 -7.60 20.65 -4.98
C ARG A 73 -8.66 19.59 -5.28
N HIS A 74 -8.56 18.43 -4.65
CA HIS A 74 -9.52 17.32 -4.76
C HIS A 74 -10.32 17.09 -3.47
N GLY A 75 -10.42 18.10 -2.61
CA GLY A 75 -11.33 18.09 -1.46
C GLY A 75 -12.76 17.88 -1.94
N VAL A 76 -13.21 16.62 -1.87
CA VAL A 76 -14.59 16.11 -2.02
C VAL A 76 -15.61 17.18 -2.46
N GLU A 77 -16.05 17.07 -3.71
CA GLU A 77 -17.02 17.90 -4.44
C GLU A 77 -18.45 17.89 -3.85
N GLY A 78 -18.58 17.64 -2.54
CA GLY A 78 -19.82 17.68 -1.77
C GLY A 78 -19.70 18.29 -0.38
N SER A 79 -18.54 18.85 -0.01
CA SER A 79 -18.44 19.66 1.22
C SER A 79 -18.90 21.09 0.91
N THR A 80 -20.21 21.32 1.00
CA THR A 80 -20.73 22.67 1.24
C THR A 80 -20.21 23.11 2.60
N ASP A 81 -19.10 23.85 2.64
CA ASP A 81 -18.88 24.89 3.64
C ASP A 81 -17.64 25.71 3.22
N SER A 82 -17.92 26.99 2.96
CA SER A 82 -17.04 28.16 3.03
C SER A 82 -15.54 27.95 2.76
N LYS A 83 -15.11 28.63 1.70
CA LYS A 83 -13.74 28.97 1.29
C LYS A 83 -12.92 29.76 2.34
N GLU A 84 -13.35 29.79 3.60
CA GLU A 84 -12.50 30.25 4.70
C GLU A 84 -11.60 29.08 5.08
N ASP A 85 -10.30 29.25 4.90
CA ASP A 85 -9.31 28.42 5.58
C ASP A 85 -9.69 28.30 7.05
N LEU A 86 -10.28 27.16 7.43
CA LEU A 86 -10.64 26.91 8.81
C LEU A 86 -9.32 26.72 9.55
N ILE A 87 -8.77 27.81 10.07
CA ILE A 87 -7.68 27.82 11.03
C ILE A 87 -8.27 27.20 12.30
N LEU A 88 -8.41 25.87 12.27
CA LEU A 88 -8.93 25.10 13.38
C LEU A 88 -8.07 25.42 14.60
N SER A 89 -8.73 25.84 15.67
CA SER A 89 -8.07 26.07 16.94
C SER A 89 -7.30 24.80 17.34
N LYS A 90 -6.19 24.97 18.07
CA LYS A 90 -5.39 23.84 18.57
C LYS A 90 -6.26 22.81 19.32
N ALA A 91 -7.34 23.26 19.96
CA ALA A 91 -8.33 22.42 20.63
C ALA A 91 -9.16 21.57 19.65
N GLU A 92 -9.58 22.14 18.53
CA GLU A 92 -10.42 21.45 17.53
C GLU A 92 -9.62 20.40 16.76
N LYS A 93 -8.36 20.71 16.41
CA LYS A 93 -7.42 19.73 15.82
C LYS A 93 -7.18 18.55 16.76
N ARG A 94 -7.02 18.81 18.06
CA ARG A 94 -6.90 17.77 19.09
C ARG A 94 -8.17 16.91 19.16
N ASN A 95 -9.34 17.53 19.19
CA ASN A 95 -10.62 16.82 19.27
C ASN A 95 -10.88 15.98 18.02
N ALA A 96 -10.55 16.50 16.83
CA ALA A 96 -10.61 15.75 15.58
C ALA A 96 -9.69 14.52 15.61
N ARG A 97 -8.45 14.67 16.09
CA ARG A 97 -7.51 13.54 16.26
C ARG A 97 -8.03 12.50 17.24
N ILE A 98 -8.65 12.90 18.34
CA ILE A 98 -9.25 11.98 19.32
C ILE A 98 -10.40 11.19 18.67
N ARG A 99 -11.26 11.84 17.89
CA ARG A 99 -12.36 11.16 17.18
C ARG A 99 -11.81 10.17 16.14
N ALA A 100 -10.84 10.59 15.35
CA ALA A 100 -10.18 9.73 14.37
C ALA A 100 -9.55 8.50 15.03
N TYR A 101 -8.84 8.69 16.16
CA TYR A 101 -8.24 7.60 16.91
C TYR A 101 -9.29 6.62 17.47
N ARG A 102 -10.37 7.13 18.06
CA ARG A 102 -11.49 6.27 18.52
C ARG A 102 -12.08 5.47 17.35
N LYS A 103 -12.21 6.10 16.17
CA LYS A 103 -12.73 5.41 14.99
C LYS A 103 -11.81 4.30 14.51
N ILE A 104 -10.49 4.52 14.55
CA ILE A 104 -9.51 3.46 14.26
C ILE A 104 -9.69 2.28 15.22
N GLN A 105 -9.83 2.54 16.52
CA GLN A 105 -10.04 1.47 17.51
C GLN A 105 -11.33 0.69 17.28
N GLU A 106 -12.43 1.37 16.96
CA GLU A 106 -13.70 0.73 16.60
C GLU A 106 -13.54 -0.17 15.37
N LEU A 107 -12.88 0.32 14.32
CA LEU A 107 -12.66 -0.44 13.09
C LEU A 107 -11.73 -1.65 13.31
N GLN A 108 -10.69 -1.50 14.15
CA GLN A 108 -9.83 -2.62 14.54
C GLN A 108 -10.63 -3.72 15.24
N HIS A 109 -11.51 -3.35 16.17
CA HIS A 109 -12.36 -4.32 16.88
C HIS A 109 -13.33 -5.03 15.93
N LEU A 110 -13.97 -4.29 15.03
CA LEU A 110 -14.86 -4.89 14.02
C LEU A 110 -14.11 -5.83 13.08
N LEU A 111 -12.90 -5.45 12.68
CA LEU A 111 -12.04 -6.28 11.84
C LEU A 111 -11.66 -7.59 12.57
N GLU A 112 -11.35 -7.52 13.86
CA GLU A 112 -11.06 -8.69 14.69
C GLU A 112 -12.25 -9.65 14.76
N ILE A 113 -13.46 -9.12 14.98
CA ILE A 113 -14.70 -9.90 14.94
C ILE A 113 -14.90 -10.53 13.57
N ALA A 114 -14.69 -9.77 12.49
CA ALA A 114 -14.83 -10.28 11.13
C ALA A 114 -13.87 -11.43 10.85
N TYR A 115 -12.60 -11.31 11.26
CA TYR A 115 -11.63 -12.41 11.17
C TYR A 115 -12.04 -13.62 12.02
N GLY A 116 -12.56 -13.39 13.23
CA GLY A 116 -13.11 -14.44 14.08
C GLY A 116 -14.23 -15.22 13.39
N ASN A 117 -15.22 -14.51 12.85
CA ASN A 117 -16.35 -15.09 12.12
C ASN A 117 -15.88 -15.84 10.86
N TYR A 118 -14.97 -15.24 10.09
CA TYR A 118 -14.39 -15.86 8.89
C TYR A 118 -13.72 -17.19 9.25
N ARG A 119 -12.92 -17.22 10.32
CA ARG A 119 -12.29 -18.45 10.83
C ARG A 119 -13.29 -19.48 11.34
N GLN A 120 -14.31 -19.07 12.08
CA GLN A 120 -15.37 -19.96 12.56
C GLN A 120 -16.15 -20.63 11.41
N LEU A 121 -16.31 -19.92 10.30
CA LEU A 121 -16.91 -20.45 9.07
C LEU A 121 -15.93 -21.30 8.22
N GLY A 122 -14.72 -21.57 8.72
CA GLY A 122 -13.71 -22.37 8.04
C GLY A 122 -12.83 -21.59 7.04
N GLY A 123 -12.95 -20.27 7.01
CA GLY A 123 -12.06 -19.39 6.25
C GLY A 123 -10.65 -19.36 6.84
N ILE A 124 -9.64 -19.30 5.98
CA ILE A 124 -8.24 -19.16 6.37
C ILE A 124 -7.67 -17.98 5.59
N THR A 125 -7.10 -17.01 6.29
CA THR A 125 -6.53 -15.83 5.64
C THR A 125 -5.28 -16.20 4.85
N GLU A 126 -4.94 -15.42 3.83
CA GLU A 126 -3.71 -15.66 3.04
C GLU A 126 -2.46 -15.56 3.92
N GLU A 127 -2.46 -14.65 4.89
CA GLU A 127 -1.41 -14.53 5.91
C GLU A 127 -1.28 -15.81 6.74
N GLU A 128 -2.39 -16.37 7.23
CA GLU A 128 -2.37 -17.61 8.00
C GLU A 128 -1.93 -18.82 7.17
N LYS A 129 -2.30 -18.88 5.88
CA LYS A 129 -1.82 -19.93 4.97
C LYS A 129 -0.31 -19.83 4.78
N LYS A 130 0.21 -18.62 4.57
CA LYS A 130 1.64 -18.36 4.41
C LYS A 130 2.41 -18.73 5.67
N MET A 131 1.96 -18.26 6.83
CA MET A 131 2.55 -18.60 8.13
C MET A 131 2.56 -20.11 8.39
N LYS A 132 1.45 -20.81 8.12
CA LYS A 132 1.40 -22.28 8.25
C LYS A 132 2.37 -22.99 7.31
N LYS A 133 2.56 -22.48 6.10
CA LYS A 133 3.53 -23.04 5.15
C LYS A 133 4.96 -22.84 5.66
N GLU A 134 5.29 -21.62 6.04
CA GLU A 134 6.61 -21.28 6.62
C GLU A 134 6.90 -22.11 7.88
N GLN A 135 5.92 -22.26 8.77
CA GLN A 135 6.04 -23.09 9.96
C GLN A 135 6.33 -24.55 9.61
N ARG A 136 5.63 -25.13 8.63
CA ARG A 136 5.90 -26.50 8.15
C ARG A 136 7.29 -26.65 7.55
N ASP A 137 7.76 -25.65 6.83
CA ASP A 137 9.09 -25.68 6.20
C ASP A 137 10.19 -25.57 7.26
N VAL A 138 10.00 -24.73 8.28
CA VAL A 138 10.87 -24.65 9.46
C VAL A 138 10.86 -25.97 10.25
N GLU A 139 9.69 -26.56 10.51
CA GLU A 139 9.58 -27.84 11.22
C GLU A 139 10.31 -28.98 10.50
N LYS A 140 10.26 -29.01 9.16
CA LYS A 140 11.03 -29.98 8.36
C LYS A 140 12.54 -29.74 8.50
N ALA A 141 12.98 -28.49 8.42
CA ALA A 141 14.38 -28.15 8.58
C ALA A 141 14.92 -28.54 9.96
N VAL A 142 14.15 -28.30 11.02
CA VAL A 142 14.52 -28.72 12.39
C VAL A 142 14.67 -30.24 12.47
N LYS A 143 13.71 -31.01 11.95
CA LYS A 143 13.78 -32.48 11.95
C LYS A 143 15.00 -33.01 11.21
N GLU A 144 15.35 -32.39 10.08
CA GLU A 144 16.53 -32.77 9.31
C GLU A 144 17.83 -32.49 10.08
N LEU A 145 17.93 -31.33 10.72
CA LEU A 145 19.08 -30.98 11.57
C LEU A 145 19.19 -31.87 12.80
N GLU A 146 18.08 -32.24 13.43
CA GLU A 146 18.05 -33.19 14.55
C GLU A 146 18.57 -34.57 14.11
N ALA A 147 18.17 -35.06 12.93
CA ALA A 147 18.67 -36.32 12.39
C ALA A 147 20.17 -36.25 12.07
N GLN A 148 20.66 -35.14 11.52
CA GLN A 148 22.09 -34.92 11.28
C GLN A 148 22.89 -34.90 12.59
N LEU A 149 22.38 -34.19 13.61
CA LEU A 149 23.01 -34.12 14.92
C LEU A 149 23.10 -35.50 15.57
N GLU A 150 22.02 -36.29 15.49
CA GLU A 150 22.00 -37.64 16.05
C GLU A 150 22.96 -38.57 15.32
N PHE A 151 23.03 -38.47 13.99
CA PHE A 151 24.03 -39.19 13.20
C PHE A 151 25.47 -38.84 13.60
N GLU A 152 25.77 -37.55 13.79
CA GLU A 152 27.09 -37.10 14.22
C GLU A 152 27.43 -37.57 15.64
N ARG A 153 26.46 -37.59 16.55
CA ARG A 153 26.63 -38.11 17.93
C ARG A 153 27.04 -39.57 17.91
N VAL A 154 26.28 -40.41 17.21
CA VAL A 154 26.57 -41.85 17.10
C VAL A 154 27.91 -42.09 16.42
N ARG A 155 28.24 -41.30 15.39
CA ARG A 155 29.55 -41.38 14.72
C ARG A 155 30.69 -41.04 15.68
N ARG A 156 30.52 -40.00 16.50
CA ARG A 156 31.52 -39.57 17.48
C ARG A 156 31.73 -40.61 18.57
N GLU A 157 30.66 -41.17 19.11
CA GLU A 157 30.73 -42.24 20.13
C GLU A 157 31.50 -43.46 19.63
N LYS A 158 31.27 -43.88 18.37
CA LYS A 158 32.04 -44.96 17.74
C LYS A 158 33.53 -44.64 17.62
N LEU A 159 33.88 -43.41 17.24
CA LEU A 159 35.28 -42.98 17.13
C LEU A 159 35.95 -42.88 18.51
N GLU A 160 35.22 -42.44 19.53
CA GLU A 160 35.71 -42.38 20.92
C GLU A 160 35.98 -43.79 21.45
N SER A 161 35.08 -44.75 21.22
CA SER A 161 35.32 -46.17 21.54
C SER A 161 36.57 -46.73 20.86
N GLN A 162 36.75 -46.46 19.56
CA GLN A 162 37.94 -46.90 18.82
C GLN A 162 39.22 -46.28 19.38
N LEU A 163 39.19 -45.01 19.77
CA LEU A 163 40.35 -44.34 20.39
C LEU A 163 40.69 -44.95 21.75
N ASP A 164 39.69 -45.33 22.54
CA ASP A 164 39.91 -45.98 23.84
C ASP A 164 40.48 -47.39 23.68
N ASP A 165 40.05 -48.15 22.66
CA ASP A 165 40.65 -49.44 22.31
C ASP A 165 42.13 -49.28 21.93
N TYR A 166 42.46 -48.34 21.03
CA TYR A 166 43.85 -48.06 20.65
C TYR A 166 44.71 -47.58 21.83
N ARG A 167 44.16 -46.75 22.73
CA ARG A 167 44.86 -46.33 23.96
C ARG A 167 45.15 -47.52 24.88
N ALA A 168 44.20 -48.45 25.02
CA ALA A 168 44.41 -49.66 25.80
C ALA A 168 45.50 -50.55 25.20
N GLU A 169 45.53 -50.72 23.87
CA GLU A 169 46.59 -51.47 23.18
C GLU A 169 47.98 -50.85 23.35
N ILE A 170 48.09 -49.52 23.27
CA ILE A 170 49.35 -48.80 23.50
C ILE A 170 49.83 -49.01 24.93
N ASN A 171 48.96 -48.80 25.92
CA ASN A 171 49.30 -49.00 27.34
C ASN A 171 49.74 -50.44 27.62
N LEU A 172 49.11 -51.44 26.99
CA LEU A 172 49.51 -52.84 27.13
C LEU A 172 50.91 -53.09 26.56
N ARG A 173 51.23 -52.51 25.39
CA ARG A 173 52.56 -52.62 24.77
C ARG A 173 53.64 -51.95 25.61
N ASP A 174 53.38 -50.75 26.11
CA ASP A 174 54.33 -50.00 26.91
C ASP A 174 54.59 -50.66 28.27
N GLY A 175 53.56 -51.24 28.91
CA GLY A 175 53.71 -51.99 30.17
C GLY A 175 54.39 -53.37 30.02
N THR A 176 54.58 -53.87 28.80
CA THR A 176 55.36 -55.10 28.53
C THR A 176 56.84 -54.82 28.19
N LEU A 177 57.23 -53.55 28.09
CA LEU A 177 58.59 -53.12 27.77
C LEU A 177 59.39 -52.62 29.00
N GLU A 178 58.79 -52.62 30.19
CA GLU A 178 59.45 -52.44 31.50
C GLU A 178 59.74 -53.78 32.19
#